data_AF-A0A7X7LJV2-F1
#
_entry.id   AF-A0A7X7LJV2-F1
#
_cell.length_a   1.000
_cell.length_b   1.000
_cell.length_c   1.000
_cell.angle_alpha   90.00
_cell.angle_beta   90.00
_cell.angle_gamma   90.00
#
_symmetry.space_group_name_H-M   'P 1'
#
loop_
_entity.id
_entity.type
_entity.pdbx_description
1 polymer ?
#
loop_
_entity_poly.entity_id
_entity_poly.type
_entity_poly.pdbx_seq_one_letter_code
_entity_poly.pdbx_strand_id
1 'polypeptide(L)'
;EALFVEMLSSEQFKLTGELISQRLGRPLEAFDIWYDGFKARSTISEQELNSIVSKKYPNRDAFQNDLKPILMKLGYAPERAGYIASKITVDGARGAGHAWGAAMKGQNARLRTRIGASGMDYKGYNIAVHEFGHNVEQTTSLYNVDYYTMNGVPNTAFTEAFAFIFQVRDLELLGIKNPDPKAEYWRVLDNFWGACEIMGVSIVDMKVWKWMYENPEATSAQLKEQTIKIAVEVWNQYFAPVFGIKDQPILAIYSHMISYPLYLSAYPLGHLIEFQLEQHLDGKNFATEADRIYSTGRLIPQLWMKNAVGAEISNKPMLEAVEDALVKIK
;
A
#
# COMPACT_ATOMS: atom_id res chain seq x y z
N GLU A 1 16.83 0.74 -3.18
CA GLU A 1 17.50 2.02 -3.53
C GLU A 1 17.47 2.31 -5.03
N ALA A 2 18.09 1.51 -5.91
CA ALA A 2 18.14 1.80 -7.35
C ALA A 2 16.77 2.07 -7.98
N LEU A 3 15.76 1.24 -7.70
CA LEU A 3 14.37 1.47 -8.14
C LEU A 3 13.82 2.83 -7.67
N PHE A 4 14.11 3.24 -6.44
CA PHE A 4 13.58 4.50 -5.90
C PHE A 4 14.26 5.70 -6.55
N VAL A 5 15.57 5.61 -6.76
CA VAL A 5 16.34 6.64 -7.47
C VAL A 5 15.86 6.80 -8.90
N GLU A 6 15.66 5.69 -9.63
CA GLU A 6 15.13 5.72 -10.99
C GLU A 6 13.75 6.37 -11.05
N MET A 7 12.83 5.98 -10.16
CA MET A 7 11.47 6.53 -10.12
C MET A 7 11.46 8.03 -9.86
N LEU A 8 12.21 8.48 -8.84
CA LEU A 8 12.30 9.89 -8.47
C LEU A 8 13.10 10.74 -9.44
N SER A 9 13.89 10.12 -10.32
CA SER A 9 14.61 10.81 -11.41
C SER A 9 13.86 10.79 -12.74
N SER A 10 12.64 10.25 -12.76
CA SER A 10 11.85 10.09 -13.99
C SER A 10 11.26 11.42 -14.48
N GLU A 11 11.09 11.55 -15.80
CA GLU A 11 10.38 12.70 -16.38
C GLU A 11 8.90 12.69 -15.97
N GLN A 12 8.32 11.50 -15.76
CA GLN A 12 6.95 11.32 -15.27
C GLN A 12 6.73 11.99 -13.92
N PHE A 13 7.71 11.96 -13.00
CA PHE A 13 7.60 12.63 -11.70
C PHE A 13 7.51 14.15 -11.86
N LYS A 14 8.35 14.71 -12.73
CA LYS A 14 8.32 16.14 -13.06
C LYS A 14 7.00 16.55 -13.72
N LEU A 15 6.57 15.84 -14.76
CA LEU A 15 5.31 16.12 -15.48
C LEU A 15 4.08 16.01 -14.55
N THR A 16 4.10 15.08 -13.61
CA THR A 16 3.03 14.95 -12.60
C THR A 16 3.05 16.15 -11.66
N GLY A 17 4.22 16.63 -11.22
CA GLY A 17 4.32 17.86 -10.43
C GLY A 17 3.82 19.10 -11.19
N GLU A 18 4.13 19.22 -12.47
CA GLU A 18 3.61 20.30 -13.33
C GLU A 18 2.08 20.27 -13.43
N LEU A 19 1.50 19.09 -13.60
CA LEU A 19 0.05 18.89 -13.58
C LEU A 19 -0.57 19.31 -12.24
N ILE A 20 0.03 18.93 -11.12
CA ILE A 20 -0.46 19.33 -9.78
C ILE A 20 -0.42 20.84 -9.65
N SER A 21 0.68 21.49 -10.05
CA SER A 21 0.80 22.96 -10.02
C SER A 21 -0.29 23.64 -10.86
N GLN A 22 -0.56 23.14 -12.07
CA GLN A 22 -1.63 23.64 -12.93
C GLN A 22 -3.01 23.50 -12.26
N ARG A 23 -3.28 22.36 -11.62
CA ARG A 23 -4.54 22.11 -10.90
C ARG A 23 -4.72 23.00 -9.67
N LEU A 24 -3.63 23.30 -8.97
CA LEU A 24 -3.63 24.19 -7.81
C LEU A 24 -3.71 25.68 -8.19
N GLY A 25 -3.35 26.03 -9.44
CA GLY A 25 -3.26 27.43 -9.89
C GLY A 25 -2.13 28.21 -9.21
N ARG A 26 -1.13 27.52 -8.64
CA ARG A 26 0.04 28.10 -7.96
C ARG A 26 1.26 27.18 -8.09
N PRO A 27 2.49 27.70 -7.89
CA PRO A 27 3.67 26.86 -7.71
C PRO A 27 3.47 25.83 -6.58
N LEU A 28 4.15 24.69 -6.69
CA LEU A 28 4.17 23.69 -5.63
C LEU A 28 4.88 24.23 -4.39
N GLU A 29 4.35 23.88 -3.24
CA GLU A 29 4.96 24.07 -1.93
C GLU A 29 5.46 22.72 -1.41
N ALA A 30 6.38 22.74 -0.44
CA ALA A 30 6.99 21.49 0.05
C ALA A 30 5.96 20.48 0.58
N PHE A 31 4.87 20.96 1.17
CA PHE A 31 3.79 20.10 1.71
C PHE A 31 2.90 19.47 0.63
N ASP A 32 3.01 19.88 -0.64
CA ASP A 32 2.24 19.28 -1.74
C ASP A 32 2.77 17.89 -2.12
N ILE A 33 3.86 17.39 -1.50
CA ILE A 33 4.18 15.96 -1.53
C ILE A 33 3.01 15.08 -1.04
N TRP A 34 2.11 15.64 -0.23
CA TRP A 34 0.87 14.99 0.22
C TRP A 34 -0.37 15.50 -0.53
N TYR A 35 -0.21 15.94 -1.77
CA TYR A 35 -1.32 16.35 -2.62
C TYR A 35 -2.36 15.22 -2.75
N ASP A 36 -3.59 15.54 -2.37
CA ASP A 36 -4.72 14.59 -2.31
C ASP A 36 -5.71 14.75 -3.47
N GLY A 37 -5.41 15.63 -4.43
CA GLY A 37 -6.36 16.05 -5.46
C GLY A 37 -6.47 15.14 -6.68
N PHE A 38 -5.73 14.02 -6.71
CA PHE A 38 -5.91 12.94 -7.67
C PHE A 38 -6.87 11.87 -7.19
N LYS A 39 -7.12 11.75 -5.88
CA LYS A 39 -8.14 10.82 -5.40
C LYS A 39 -9.45 11.11 -6.10
N ALA A 40 -10.03 10.06 -6.68
CA ALA A 40 -11.40 10.10 -7.11
C ALA A 40 -12.24 10.37 -5.86
N ARG A 41 -12.58 11.64 -5.63
CA ARG A 41 -13.60 11.98 -4.63
C ARG A 41 -14.83 11.27 -5.12
N SER A 42 -15.19 10.19 -4.44
CA SER A 42 -16.41 9.48 -4.78
C SER A 42 -17.52 10.53 -4.80
N THR A 43 -18.46 10.41 -5.73
CA THR A 43 -19.65 11.29 -5.73
C THR A 43 -20.44 11.19 -4.42
N ILE A 44 -20.10 10.21 -3.59
CA ILE A 44 -20.65 9.91 -2.28
C ILE A 44 -19.82 10.66 -1.22
N SER A 45 -20.52 11.38 -0.34
CA SER A 45 -19.87 12.07 0.77
C SER A 45 -19.34 11.08 1.81
N GLU A 46 -18.31 11.46 2.58
CA GLU A 46 -17.82 10.64 3.70
C GLU A 46 -18.94 10.32 4.69
N GLN A 47 -19.86 11.26 4.94
CA GLN A 47 -21.02 11.04 5.81
C GLN A 47 -21.95 9.95 5.26
N GLU A 48 -22.16 9.91 3.95
CA GLU A 48 -22.98 8.89 3.32
C GLU A 48 -22.29 7.52 3.32
N LEU A 49 -20.98 7.47 3.05
CA LEU A 49 -20.18 6.25 3.22
C LEU A 49 -20.23 5.73 4.67
N ASN A 50 -20.09 6.62 5.65
CA ASN A 50 -20.23 6.28 7.07
C ASN A 50 -21.61 5.71 7.37
N SER A 51 -22.69 6.25 6.78
CA SER A 51 -24.05 5.72 6.95
C SER A 51 -24.22 4.32 6.34
N ILE A 52 -23.68 4.10 5.13
CA ILE A 52 -23.74 2.80 4.44
C ILE A 52 -23.00 1.74 5.27
N VAL A 53 -21.77 2.05 5.67
CA VAL A 53 -20.89 1.12 6.38
C VAL A 53 -21.42 0.83 7.79
N SER A 54 -21.86 1.82 8.55
CA SER A 54 -22.40 1.61 9.91
C SER A 54 -23.68 0.78 9.92
N LYS A 55 -24.55 0.94 8.90
CA LYS A 55 -25.74 0.10 8.72
C LYS A 55 -25.37 -1.34 8.36
N LYS A 56 -24.34 -1.53 7.53
CA LYS A 56 -23.90 -2.86 7.10
C LYS A 56 -23.13 -3.60 8.19
N TYR A 57 -22.28 -2.89 8.93
CA TYR A 57 -21.45 -3.43 10.01
C TYR A 57 -21.70 -2.68 11.33
N PRO A 58 -22.88 -2.88 11.95
CA PRO A 58 -23.21 -2.24 13.23
C PRO A 58 -22.37 -2.76 14.40
N ASN A 59 -21.73 -3.93 14.23
CA ASN A 59 -20.87 -4.55 15.22
C ASN A 59 -19.84 -5.47 14.56
N ARG A 60 -18.93 -6.01 15.38
CA ARG A 60 -17.88 -6.95 14.97
C ARG A 60 -18.41 -8.21 14.28
N ASP A 61 -19.48 -8.79 14.82
CA ASP A 61 -20.01 -10.06 14.32
C ASP A 61 -20.61 -9.91 12.91
N ALA A 62 -21.19 -8.75 12.61
CA ALA A 62 -21.64 -8.41 11.26
C ALA A 62 -20.48 -8.43 10.25
N PHE A 63 -19.32 -7.85 10.60
CA PHE A 63 -18.15 -7.88 9.72
C PHE A 63 -17.51 -9.27 9.65
N GLN A 64 -17.44 -10.00 10.76
CA GLN A 64 -16.98 -11.41 10.81
C GLN A 64 -17.78 -12.30 9.87
N ASN A 65 -19.10 -12.14 9.83
CA ASN A 65 -19.99 -12.92 8.97
C ASN A 65 -19.88 -12.52 7.49
N ASP A 66 -19.39 -11.30 7.18
CA ASP A 66 -19.24 -10.82 5.81
C ASP A 66 -17.90 -11.19 5.17
N LEU A 67 -16.93 -11.73 5.92
CA LEU A 67 -15.64 -12.15 5.38
C LEU A 67 -15.77 -13.13 4.21
N LYS A 68 -16.63 -14.16 4.35
CA LYS A 68 -16.89 -15.13 3.27
C LYS A 68 -17.58 -14.47 2.06
N PRO A 69 -18.69 -13.73 2.21
CA PRO A 69 -19.29 -12.96 1.12
C PRO A 69 -18.31 -12.01 0.40
N ILE A 70 -17.43 -11.32 1.13
CA ILE A 70 -16.40 -10.45 0.54
C ILE A 70 -15.47 -11.27 -0.37
N LEU A 71 -14.95 -12.41 0.11
CA LEU A 71 -14.12 -13.30 -0.72
C LEU A 71 -14.86 -13.81 -1.95
N MET A 72 -16.15 -14.14 -1.83
CA MET A 72 -16.96 -14.58 -2.97
C MET A 72 -17.11 -13.47 -4.02
N LYS A 73 -17.25 -12.20 -3.61
CA LYS A 73 -17.25 -11.06 -4.54
C LYS A 73 -15.92 -10.90 -5.28
N LEU A 74 -14.82 -11.23 -4.62
CA LEU A 74 -13.47 -11.29 -5.22
C LEU A 74 -13.25 -12.55 -6.08
N GLY A 75 -14.29 -13.37 -6.31
CA GLY A 75 -14.24 -14.50 -7.22
C GLY A 75 -13.80 -15.83 -6.60
N TYR A 76 -13.67 -15.90 -5.27
CA TYR A 76 -13.40 -17.18 -4.59
C TYR A 76 -14.63 -18.10 -4.64
N ALA A 77 -14.40 -19.38 -4.90
CA ALA A 77 -15.44 -20.40 -4.79
C ALA A 77 -15.98 -20.46 -3.34
N PRO A 78 -17.28 -20.76 -3.11
CA PRO A 78 -17.88 -20.74 -1.78
C PRO A 78 -17.16 -21.59 -0.72
N GLU A 79 -16.58 -22.72 -1.13
CA GLU A 79 -15.82 -23.63 -0.27
C GLU A 79 -14.49 -23.00 0.16
N ARG A 80 -13.73 -22.45 -0.79
CA ARG A 80 -12.43 -21.79 -0.52
C ARG A 80 -12.62 -20.51 0.28
N ALA A 81 -13.63 -19.71 -0.05
CA ALA A 81 -14.00 -18.52 0.72
C ALA A 81 -14.37 -18.88 2.17
N GLY A 82 -15.14 -19.96 2.36
CA GLY A 82 -15.48 -20.47 3.69
C GLY A 82 -14.26 -20.99 4.45
N TYR A 83 -13.37 -21.71 3.77
CA TYR A 83 -12.12 -22.20 4.35
C TYR A 83 -11.26 -21.04 4.88
N ILE A 84 -10.96 -20.03 4.06
CA ILE A 84 -10.14 -18.89 4.47
C ILE A 84 -10.82 -18.12 5.60
N ALA A 85 -12.10 -17.78 5.45
CA ALA A 85 -12.84 -17.04 6.48
C ALA A 85 -12.87 -17.77 7.83
N SER A 86 -12.93 -19.10 7.84
CA SER A 86 -12.91 -19.89 9.08
C SER A 86 -11.59 -19.78 9.87
N LYS A 87 -10.51 -19.33 9.23
CA LYS A 87 -9.17 -19.15 9.81
C LYS A 87 -8.89 -17.72 10.25
N ILE A 88 -9.88 -16.84 10.19
CA ILE A 88 -9.72 -15.42 10.48
C ILE A 88 -10.77 -15.02 11.51
N THR A 89 -10.31 -14.41 12.59
CA THR A 89 -11.17 -13.86 13.64
C THR A 89 -11.06 -12.34 13.66
N VAL A 90 -12.21 -11.66 13.55
CA VAL A 90 -12.30 -10.20 13.67
C VAL A 90 -12.27 -9.83 15.14
N ASP A 91 -11.42 -8.88 15.51
CA ASP A 91 -11.30 -8.32 16.85
C ASP A 91 -11.44 -6.78 16.80
N GLY A 92 -12.05 -6.20 17.84
CA GLY A 92 -12.14 -4.75 17.96
C GLY A 92 -10.79 -4.14 18.40
N ALA A 93 -10.35 -3.09 17.70
CA ALA A 93 -9.15 -2.32 18.05
C ALA A 93 -9.49 -1.01 18.76
N ARG A 94 -8.64 -0.60 19.72
CA ARG A 94 -8.66 0.77 20.27
C ARG A 94 -7.94 1.78 19.38
N GLY A 95 -6.93 1.32 18.62
CA GLY A 95 -6.14 2.11 17.67
C GLY A 95 -6.66 1.99 16.24
N ALA A 96 -5.79 2.28 15.25
CA ALA A 96 -6.16 2.30 13.83
C ALA A 96 -6.67 0.94 13.31
N GLY A 97 -6.11 -0.16 13.80
CA GLY A 97 -6.31 -1.51 13.25
C GLY A 97 -4.95 -2.14 12.97
N HIS A 98 -4.86 -3.48 12.95
CA HIS A 98 -3.68 -4.20 12.51
C HIS A 98 -3.96 -5.71 12.38
N ALA A 99 -3.58 -6.29 11.26
CA ALA A 99 -3.56 -7.70 11.00
C ALA A 99 -2.54 -8.39 11.91
N TRP A 100 -2.92 -9.54 12.47
CA TRP A 100 -2.01 -10.39 13.22
C TRP A 100 -2.11 -11.81 12.68
N GLY A 101 -1.18 -12.15 11.79
CA GLY A 101 -1.12 -13.48 11.17
C GLY A 101 -0.94 -14.61 12.19
N ALA A 102 -1.54 -15.76 11.90
CA ALA A 102 -1.27 -16.97 12.67
C ALA A 102 0.16 -17.46 12.43
N ALA A 103 0.83 -17.91 13.50
CA ALA A 103 2.18 -18.45 13.41
C ALA A 103 2.20 -19.96 13.13
N MET A 104 1.07 -20.66 13.29
CA MET A 104 0.99 -22.11 13.09
C MET A 104 -0.35 -22.55 12.51
N LYS A 105 -0.34 -23.66 11.78
CA LYS A 105 -1.57 -24.31 11.30
C LYS A 105 -2.43 -24.71 12.50
N GLY A 106 -3.74 -24.45 12.39
CA GLY A 106 -4.73 -24.66 13.45
C GLY A 106 -5.07 -23.39 14.25
N GLN A 107 -4.24 -22.36 14.22
CA GLN A 107 -4.57 -21.06 14.80
C GLN A 107 -5.26 -20.14 13.78
N ASN A 108 -6.04 -19.19 14.30
CA ASN A 108 -6.69 -18.16 13.52
C ASN A 108 -5.81 -16.89 13.48
N ALA A 109 -5.70 -16.29 12.29
CA ALA A 109 -5.22 -14.92 12.16
C ALA A 109 -6.25 -13.96 12.78
N ARG A 110 -5.78 -12.83 13.32
CA ARG A 110 -6.65 -11.80 13.90
C ARG A 110 -6.70 -10.58 13.01
N LEU A 111 -7.89 -10.27 12.50
CA LEU A 111 -8.19 -9.02 11.81
C LEU A 111 -8.61 -8.01 12.86
N ARG A 112 -7.75 -7.05 13.21
CA ARG A 112 -8.11 -6.02 14.20
C ARG A 112 -8.47 -4.74 13.48
N THR A 113 -9.66 -4.23 13.75
CA THR A 113 -10.13 -2.94 13.20
C THR A 113 -10.98 -2.18 14.21
N ARG A 114 -11.09 -0.87 14.04
CA ARG A 114 -11.91 -0.02 14.89
C ARG A 114 -13.39 -0.20 14.56
N ILE A 115 -14.17 -0.62 15.55
CA ILE A 115 -15.63 -0.71 15.46
C ILE A 115 -16.19 0.05 16.65
N GLY A 116 -16.83 1.20 16.37
CA GLY A 116 -17.38 2.08 17.40
C GLY A 116 -18.73 1.59 17.94
N ALA A 117 -19.24 2.26 18.97
CA ALA A 117 -20.55 1.96 19.54
C ALA A 117 -21.70 2.14 18.53
N SER A 118 -21.52 3.02 17.55
CA SER A 118 -22.47 3.27 16.45
C SER A 118 -22.17 2.43 15.19
N GLY A 119 -21.31 1.41 15.29
CA GLY A 119 -20.84 0.63 14.17
C GLY A 119 -19.51 1.11 13.59
N MET A 120 -19.15 0.53 12.45
CA MET A 120 -17.94 0.86 11.70
C MET A 120 -18.17 2.13 10.85
N ASP A 121 -17.22 3.06 10.87
CA ASP A 121 -17.17 4.19 9.94
C ASP A 121 -16.40 3.79 8.65
N TYR A 122 -16.46 4.63 7.61
CA TYR A 122 -15.82 4.32 6.34
C TYR A 122 -14.31 4.17 6.46
N LYS A 123 -13.66 5.00 7.29
CA LYS A 123 -12.22 4.86 7.56
C LYS A 123 -11.90 3.51 8.21
N GLY A 124 -12.66 3.09 9.21
CA GLY A 124 -12.53 1.80 9.87
C GLY A 124 -12.79 0.63 8.91
N TYR A 125 -13.70 0.79 7.97
CA TYR A 125 -13.96 -0.20 6.91
C TYR A 125 -12.83 -0.31 5.90
N ASN A 126 -12.35 0.82 5.38
CA ASN A 126 -11.22 0.85 4.45
C ASN A 126 -9.97 0.17 5.08
N ILE A 127 -9.69 0.46 6.35
CA ILE A 127 -8.65 -0.24 7.12
C ILE A 127 -8.99 -1.72 7.27
N ALA A 128 -10.23 -2.08 7.66
CA ALA A 128 -10.61 -3.47 7.85
C ALA A 128 -10.45 -4.32 6.58
N VAL A 129 -10.72 -3.76 5.40
CA VAL A 129 -10.52 -4.41 4.11
C VAL A 129 -9.04 -4.61 3.81
N HIS A 130 -8.19 -3.61 4.09
CA HIS A 130 -6.74 -3.72 4.00
C HIS A 130 -6.21 -4.85 4.91
N GLU A 131 -6.57 -4.83 6.20
CA GLU A 131 -6.16 -5.87 7.16
C GLU A 131 -6.70 -7.25 6.78
N PHE A 132 -7.86 -7.32 6.14
CA PHE A 132 -8.39 -8.57 5.62
C PHE A 132 -7.51 -9.14 4.52
N GLY A 133 -7.03 -8.30 3.60
CA GLY A 133 -6.06 -8.70 2.58
C GLY A 133 -4.83 -9.36 3.20
N HIS A 134 -4.21 -8.72 4.20
CA HIS A 134 -3.10 -9.35 4.94
C HIS A 134 -3.45 -10.72 5.51
N ASN A 135 -4.61 -10.88 6.17
CA ASN A 135 -4.96 -12.17 6.77
C ASN A 135 -5.28 -13.24 5.73
N VAL A 136 -5.83 -12.88 4.57
CA VAL A 136 -6.05 -13.80 3.44
C VAL A 136 -4.71 -14.28 2.89
N GLU A 137 -3.75 -13.36 2.68
CA GLU A 137 -2.39 -13.71 2.29
C GLU A 137 -1.74 -14.64 3.32
N GLN A 138 -1.66 -14.20 4.58
CA GLN A 138 -1.02 -14.95 5.66
C GLN A 138 -1.65 -16.33 5.88
N THR A 139 -2.97 -16.46 5.68
CA THR A 139 -3.65 -17.76 5.72
C THR A 139 -3.23 -18.61 4.54
N THR A 140 -3.22 -18.06 3.32
CA THR A 140 -2.84 -18.79 2.12
C THR A 140 -1.38 -19.24 2.19
N SER A 141 -0.46 -18.34 2.47
CA SER A 141 0.98 -18.60 2.54
C SER A 141 1.40 -19.45 3.74
N LEU A 142 0.54 -19.63 4.74
CA LEU A 142 0.74 -20.59 5.83
C LEU A 142 0.19 -21.98 5.50
N TYR A 143 -1.03 -22.06 4.97
CA TYR A 143 -1.75 -23.33 4.83
C TYR A 143 -1.48 -24.04 3.50
N ASN A 144 -1.17 -23.30 2.44
CA ASN A 144 -1.09 -23.80 1.07
C ASN A 144 0.34 -23.97 0.53
N VAL A 145 1.37 -23.74 1.34
CA VAL A 145 2.77 -24.05 0.98
C VAL A 145 3.10 -25.53 1.21
N ASP A 146 3.95 -26.10 0.36
CA ASP A 146 4.39 -27.49 0.42
C ASP A 146 5.13 -27.82 1.73
N TYR A 147 6.03 -26.91 2.13
CA TYR A 147 6.84 -27.05 3.34
C TYR A 147 6.57 -25.89 4.29
N TYR A 148 6.33 -26.21 5.57
CA TYR A 148 6.07 -25.18 6.59
C TYR A 148 7.20 -24.16 6.72
N THR A 149 8.46 -24.56 6.51
CA THR A 149 9.63 -23.66 6.53
C THR A 149 9.62 -22.62 5.41
N MET A 150 8.80 -22.81 4.38
CA MET A 150 8.58 -21.86 3.29
C MET A 150 7.36 -20.96 3.55
N ASN A 151 6.76 -20.98 4.73
CA ASN A 151 5.57 -20.18 5.01
C ASN A 151 5.83 -18.68 4.86
N GLY A 152 4.79 -17.96 4.41
CA GLY A 152 4.85 -16.53 4.18
C GLY A 152 5.34 -16.15 2.78
N VAL A 153 5.57 -14.86 2.63
CA VAL A 153 6.06 -14.20 1.41
C VAL A 153 7.47 -13.61 1.65
N PRO A 154 8.19 -13.16 0.62
CA PRO A 154 9.60 -12.76 0.75
C PRO A 154 9.88 -11.78 1.90
N ASN A 155 9.06 -10.72 2.00
CA ASN A 155 9.11 -9.71 3.05
C ASN A 155 7.77 -8.93 3.12
N THR A 156 7.70 -7.96 4.06
CA THR A 156 6.52 -7.13 4.31
C THR A 156 5.94 -6.45 3.07
N ALA A 157 6.77 -6.02 2.10
CA ALA A 157 6.28 -5.35 0.89
C ALA A 157 5.30 -6.21 0.09
N PHE A 158 5.48 -7.54 0.07
CA PHE A 158 4.60 -8.46 -0.64
C PHE A 158 3.28 -8.68 0.09
N THR A 159 3.31 -8.64 1.42
CA THR A 159 2.11 -8.70 2.27
C THR A 159 1.31 -7.39 2.19
N GLU A 160 1.98 -6.23 2.15
CA GLU A 160 1.38 -4.91 1.89
C GLU A 160 0.75 -4.85 0.49
N ALA A 161 1.45 -5.34 -0.53
CA ALA A 161 0.93 -5.34 -1.90
C ALA A 161 -0.44 -6.03 -1.99
N PHE A 162 -0.61 -7.18 -1.34
CA PHE A 162 -1.91 -7.87 -1.34
C PHE A 162 -3.00 -7.13 -0.55
N ALA A 163 -2.61 -6.46 0.53
CA ALA A 163 -3.53 -5.64 1.30
C ALA A 163 -3.99 -4.40 0.52
N PHE A 164 -3.10 -3.75 -0.23
CA PHE A 164 -3.46 -2.66 -1.14
C PHE A 164 -4.43 -3.11 -2.22
N ILE A 165 -4.21 -4.28 -2.83
CA ILE A 165 -5.12 -4.91 -3.80
C ILE A 165 -6.55 -5.06 -3.23
N PHE A 166 -6.68 -5.43 -1.95
CA PHE A 166 -7.98 -5.46 -1.28
C PHE A 166 -8.52 -4.06 -1.05
N GLN A 167 -7.69 -3.16 -0.52
CA GLN A 167 -8.06 -1.80 -0.14
C GLN A 167 -8.56 -0.97 -1.33
N VAL A 168 -7.96 -1.10 -2.52
CA VAL A 168 -8.40 -0.38 -3.74
C VAL A 168 -9.78 -0.83 -4.24
N ARG A 169 -10.26 -1.99 -3.79
CA ARG A 169 -11.58 -2.54 -4.12
C ARG A 169 -12.64 -2.29 -3.03
N ASP A 170 -12.35 -1.49 -2.01
CA ASP A 170 -13.25 -1.27 -0.87
C ASP A 170 -14.66 -0.79 -1.28
N LEU A 171 -14.76 0.19 -2.20
CA LEU A 171 -16.03 0.67 -2.72
C LEU A 171 -16.75 -0.39 -3.56
N GLU A 172 -16.02 -1.12 -4.40
CA GLU A 172 -16.57 -2.23 -5.20
C GLU A 172 -17.17 -3.32 -4.29
N LEU A 173 -16.49 -3.63 -3.18
CA LEU A 173 -16.95 -4.59 -2.18
C LEU A 173 -18.22 -4.12 -1.44
N LEU A 174 -18.45 -2.81 -1.35
CA LEU A 174 -19.73 -2.22 -0.92
C LEU A 174 -20.80 -2.23 -2.02
N GLY A 175 -20.46 -2.59 -3.26
CA GLY A 175 -21.36 -2.53 -4.42
C GLY A 175 -21.46 -1.15 -5.03
N ILE A 176 -20.54 -0.24 -4.67
CA ILE A 176 -20.47 1.13 -5.17
C ILE A 176 -19.53 1.13 -6.37
N LYS A 177 -20.01 1.63 -7.52
CA LYS A 177 -19.20 1.78 -8.72
C LYS A 177 -18.83 3.25 -8.91
N ASN A 178 -17.60 3.52 -9.32
CA ASN A 178 -17.22 4.84 -9.78
C ASN A 178 -17.61 4.99 -11.26
N PRO A 179 -18.52 5.90 -11.62
CA PRO A 179 -18.95 6.09 -13.00
C PRO A 179 -17.96 6.90 -13.84
N ASP A 180 -16.94 7.54 -13.24
CA ASP A 180 -16.00 8.39 -13.97
C ASP A 180 -15.10 7.54 -14.89
N PRO A 181 -15.15 7.73 -16.22
CA PRO A 181 -14.30 7.00 -17.15
C PRO A 181 -12.80 7.33 -17.00
N LYS A 182 -12.46 8.45 -16.34
CA LYS A 182 -11.07 8.85 -16.03
C LYS A 182 -10.61 8.38 -14.64
N ALA A 183 -11.46 7.70 -13.86
CA ALA A 183 -11.16 7.29 -12.49
C ALA A 183 -9.85 6.51 -12.38
N GLU A 184 -9.59 5.61 -13.32
CA GLU A 184 -8.39 4.78 -13.32
C GLU A 184 -7.12 5.62 -13.57
N TYR A 185 -7.15 6.56 -14.52
CA TYR A 185 -6.01 7.45 -14.77
C TYR A 185 -5.69 8.33 -13.57
N TRP A 186 -6.72 8.82 -12.88
CA TRP A 186 -6.54 9.56 -11.64
C TRP A 186 -5.94 8.70 -10.53
N ARG A 187 -6.40 7.45 -10.39
CA ARG A 187 -5.85 6.48 -9.44
C ARG A 187 -4.38 6.19 -9.70
N VAL A 188 -3.99 6.00 -10.96
CA VAL A 188 -2.59 5.78 -11.34
C VAL A 188 -1.71 6.96 -10.90
N LEU A 189 -2.16 8.20 -11.13
CA LEU A 189 -1.43 9.40 -10.73
C LEU A 189 -1.36 9.58 -9.21
N ASP A 190 -2.45 9.27 -8.50
CA ASP A 190 -2.49 9.30 -7.02
C ASP A 190 -1.48 8.31 -6.44
N ASN A 191 -1.53 7.05 -6.90
CA ASN A 191 -0.62 6.00 -6.47
C ASN A 191 0.84 6.34 -6.78
N PHE A 192 1.11 6.86 -7.99
CA PHE A 192 2.45 7.25 -8.39
C PHE A 192 3.01 8.41 -7.54
N TRP A 193 2.20 9.44 -7.31
CA TRP A 193 2.61 10.58 -6.49
C TRP A 193 2.88 10.17 -5.04
N GLY A 194 1.98 9.38 -4.44
CA GLY A 194 2.18 8.82 -3.10
C GLY A 194 3.38 7.88 -3.01
N ALA A 195 3.63 7.06 -4.03
CA ALA A 195 4.80 6.21 -4.10
C ALA A 195 6.10 7.03 -4.13
N CYS A 196 6.15 8.12 -4.91
CA CYS A 196 7.31 9.02 -4.94
C CYS A 196 7.58 9.64 -3.57
N GLU A 197 6.56 10.09 -2.85
CA GLU A 197 6.71 10.63 -1.49
C GLU A 197 7.41 9.63 -0.56
N ILE A 198 6.85 8.42 -0.41
CA ILE A 198 7.40 7.44 0.54
C ILE A 198 8.71 6.82 0.04
N MET A 199 8.98 6.81 -1.27
CA MET A 199 10.31 6.49 -1.83
C MET A 199 11.37 7.49 -1.38
N GLY A 200 11.06 8.79 -1.41
CA GLY A 200 11.98 9.83 -0.95
C GLY A 200 12.34 9.65 0.52
N VAL A 201 11.33 9.45 1.36
CA VAL A 201 11.48 9.12 2.78
C VAL A 201 12.31 7.85 2.97
N SER A 202 12.08 6.81 2.17
CA SER A 202 12.80 5.54 2.25
C SER A 202 14.28 5.68 1.88
N ILE A 203 14.64 6.58 0.96
CA ILE A 203 16.05 6.89 0.67
C ILE A 203 16.70 7.57 1.88
N VAL A 204 15.99 8.47 2.57
CA VAL A 204 16.47 9.06 3.82
C VAL A 204 16.71 7.97 4.87
N ASP A 205 15.73 7.08 5.09
CA ASP A 205 15.83 5.93 6.00
C ASP A 205 17.09 5.09 5.71
N MET A 206 17.26 4.61 4.47
CA MET A 206 18.43 3.82 4.06
C MET A 206 19.76 4.55 4.28
N LYS A 207 19.83 5.86 3.98
CA LYS A 207 21.05 6.66 4.15
C LYS A 207 21.36 6.92 5.63
N VAL A 208 20.35 7.16 6.47
CA VAL A 208 20.52 7.32 7.92
C VAL A 208 21.06 6.03 8.53
N TRP A 209 20.51 4.87 8.17
CA TRP A 209 21.03 3.58 8.66
C TRP A 209 22.47 3.34 8.24
N LYS A 210 22.84 3.57 6.97
CA LYS A 210 24.23 3.47 6.51
C LYS A 210 25.16 4.35 7.35
N TRP A 211 24.76 5.61 7.58
CA TRP A 211 25.53 6.52 8.42
C TRP A 211 25.65 6.02 9.87
N MET A 212 24.57 5.51 10.47
CA MET A 212 24.62 4.96 11.83
C MET A 212 25.55 3.74 11.93
N TYR A 213 25.57 2.86 10.92
CA TYR A 213 26.53 1.74 10.87
C TYR A 213 27.98 2.20 10.78
N GLU A 214 28.24 3.31 10.07
CA GLU A 214 29.56 3.94 9.97
C GLU A 214 29.93 4.75 11.23
N ASN A 215 28.95 5.10 12.08
CA ASN A 215 29.11 5.95 13.25
C ASN A 215 28.44 5.31 14.49
N PRO A 216 28.93 4.15 14.97
CA PRO A 216 28.28 3.38 16.04
C PRO A 216 28.21 4.13 17.39
N GLU A 217 29.10 5.10 17.60
CA GLU A 217 29.17 5.91 18.84
C GLU A 217 28.40 7.24 18.73
N ALA A 218 27.59 7.42 17.68
CA ALA A 218 26.82 8.64 17.47
C ALA A 218 25.83 8.90 18.63
N THR A 219 25.82 10.14 19.10
CA THR A 219 24.82 10.63 20.05
C THR A 219 23.48 10.88 19.37
N SER A 220 22.40 10.96 20.14
CA SER A 220 21.07 11.32 19.62
C SER A 220 21.03 12.70 18.96
N ALA A 221 21.85 13.65 19.42
CA ALA A 221 21.99 14.97 18.82
C ALA A 221 22.62 14.89 17.42
N GLN A 222 23.71 14.13 17.28
CA GLN A 222 24.38 13.90 15.99
C GLN A 222 23.46 13.14 15.02
N LEU A 223 22.72 12.14 15.50
CA LEU A 223 21.74 11.42 14.69
C LEU A 223 20.64 12.35 14.16
N LYS A 224 20.09 13.23 15.01
CA LYS A 224 19.09 14.22 14.59
C LYS A 224 19.65 15.15 13.51
N GLU A 225 20.82 15.74 13.75
CA GLU A 225 21.46 16.67 12.81
C GLU A 225 21.72 15.98 11.46
N GLN A 226 22.28 14.78 11.49
CA GLN A 226 22.58 14.03 10.29
C GLN A 226 21.31 13.61 9.54
N THR A 227 20.24 13.23 10.23
CA THR A 227 18.95 12.88 9.61
C THR A 227 18.39 14.07 8.84
N ILE A 228 18.39 15.27 9.44
CA ILE A 228 17.94 16.51 8.78
C ILE A 228 18.81 16.82 7.56
N LYS A 229 20.14 16.70 7.71
CA LYS A 229 21.08 16.92 6.61
C LYS A 229 20.82 15.97 5.44
N ILE A 230 20.68 14.67 5.71
CA ILE A 230 20.38 13.66 4.70
C ILE A 230 19.04 13.96 4.01
N ALA A 231 18.00 14.34 4.77
CA ALA A 231 16.70 14.69 4.19
C ALA A 231 16.79 15.88 3.24
N VAL A 232 17.53 16.92 3.60
CA VAL A 232 17.80 18.08 2.73
C VAL A 232 18.58 17.67 1.47
N GLU A 233 19.60 16.82 1.59
CA GLU A 233 20.37 16.33 0.45
C GLU A 233 19.50 15.52 -0.52
N VAL A 234 18.66 14.61 -0.01
CA VAL A 234 17.72 13.82 -0.82
C VAL A 234 16.67 14.74 -1.47
N TRP A 235 16.12 15.70 -0.73
CA TRP A 235 15.18 16.68 -1.26
C TRP A 235 15.80 17.47 -2.42
N ASN A 236 16.99 18.04 -2.20
CA ASN A 236 17.67 18.84 -3.21
C ASN A 236 18.01 18.05 -4.47
N GLN A 237 18.33 16.76 -4.32
CA GLN A 237 18.67 15.90 -5.44
C GLN A 237 17.44 15.51 -6.28
N TYR A 238 16.32 15.17 -5.64
CA TYR A 238 15.19 14.51 -6.33
C TYR A 238 13.90 15.32 -6.36
N PHE A 239 13.62 16.13 -5.33
CA PHE A 239 12.36 16.86 -5.20
C PHE A 239 12.50 18.32 -5.66
N ALA A 240 13.60 18.99 -5.34
CA ALA A 240 13.83 20.38 -5.75
C ALA A 240 13.71 20.62 -7.28
N PRO A 241 14.14 19.70 -8.18
CA PRO A 241 13.91 19.84 -9.62
C PRO A 241 12.43 19.84 -10.03
N VAL A 242 11.55 19.23 -9.24
CA VAL A 242 10.10 19.14 -9.48
C VAL A 242 9.34 20.27 -8.77
N PHE A 243 9.71 20.56 -7.52
CA PHE A 243 9.03 21.53 -6.67
C PHE A 243 9.53 22.96 -6.85
N GLY A 244 10.75 23.16 -7.35
CA GLY A 244 11.38 24.48 -7.45
C GLY A 244 11.85 25.08 -6.11
N ILE A 245 11.74 24.33 -5.02
CA ILE A 245 12.12 24.76 -3.66
C ILE A 245 13.31 23.91 -3.19
N LYS A 246 14.33 24.54 -2.60
CA LYS A 246 15.51 23.87 -2.04
C LYS A 246 15.45 23.82 -0.52
N ASP A 247 16.34 23.00 0.04
CA ASP A 247 16.71 22.96 1.45
C ASP A 247 15.55 22.62 2.40
N GLN A 248 14.68 21.69 1.99
CA GLN A 248 13.54 21.25 2.80
C GLN A 248 13.85 19.96 3.58
N PRO A 249 13.63 19.94 4.90
CA PRO A 249 13.86 18.75 5.73
C PRO A 249 12.65 17.82 5.81
N ILE A 250 11.59 18.09 5.03
CA ILE A 250 10.25 17.49 5.21
C ILE A 250 10.23 15.96 5.09
N LEU A 251 11.20 15.35 4.38
CA LEU A 251 11.34 13.90 4.26
C LEU A 251 11.77 13.22 5.58
N ALA A 252 12.21 13.98 6.60
CA ALA A 252 12.58 13.47 7.93
C ALA A 252 11.38 13.35 8.90
N ILE A 253 10.14 13.35 8.41
CA ILE A 253 8.94 13.45 9.25
C ILE A 253 8.57 12.15 9.99
N TYR A 254 8.94 10.98 9.46
CA TYR A 254 8.50 9.69 9.99
C TYR A 254 9.48 9.13 11.03
N SER A 255 9.09 9.16 12.31
CA SER A 255 9.88 8.56 13.41
C SER A 255 10.17 7.06 13.23
N HIS A 256 9.35 6.36 12.45
CA HIS A 256 9.51 4.94 12.12
C HIS A 256 10.89 4.62 11.55
N MET A 257 11.54 5.54 10.81
CA MET A 257 12.89 5.32 10.28
C MET A 257 13.94 5.08 11.37
N ILE A 258 13.69 5.60 12.58
CA ILE A 258 14.56 5.42 13.75
C ILE A 258 14.08 4.26 14.62
N SER A 259 12.76 4.13 14.82
CA SER A 259 12.19 3.10 15.70
C SER A 259 12.20 1.69 15.10
N TYR A 260 12.18 1.57 13.77
CA TYR A 260 12.09 0.30 13.06
C TYR A 260 13.07 0.27 11.88
N PRO A 261 14.15 -0.54 11.94
CA PRO A 261 15.16 -0.55 10.90
C PRO A 261 14.61 -0.90 9.52
N LEU A 262 14.87 -0.04 8.53
CA LEU A 262 14.52 -0.24 7.11
C LEU A 262 13.03 -0.50 6.82
N TYR A 263 12.15 -0.10 7.75
CA TYR A 263 10.71 -0.36 7.68
C TYR A 263 10.03 0.38 6.53
N LEU A 264 10.38 1.66 6.33
CA LEU A 264 9.67 2.53 5.40
C LEU A 264 9.85 2.08 3.95
N SER A 265 11.00 1.47 3.62
CA SER A 265 11.29 0.95 2.29
C SER A 265 10.36 -0.16 1.81
N ALA A 266 9.65 -0.84 2.72
CA ALA A 266 8.69 -1.88 2.37
C ALA A 266 7.43 -1.31 1.70
N TYR A 267 7.00 -0.10 2.06
CA TYR A 267 5.78 0.53 1.52
C TYR A 267 5.86 0.89 0.03
N PRO A 268 6.85 1.69 -0.43
CA PRO A 268 6.95 2.01 -1.85
C PRO A 268 7.21 0.75 -2.69
N LEU A 269 7.95 -0.22 -2.15
CA LEU A 269 8.15 -1.49 -2.81
C LEU A 269 6.82 -2.27 -2.91
N GLY A 270 5.99 -2.21 -1.87
CA GLY A 270 4.64 -2.78 -1.86
C GLY A 270 3.74 -2.18 -2.92
N HIS A 271 3.76 -0.87 -3.12
CA HIS A 271 3.02 -0.21 -4.21
C HIS A 271 3.51 -0.64 -5.60
N LEU A 272 4.83 -0.78 -5.81
CA LEU A 272 5.36 -1.30 -7.07
C LEU A 272 4.90 -2.73 -7.35
N ILE A 273 4.98 -3.60 -6.34
CA ILE A 273 4.56 -4.99 -6.43
C ILE A 273 3.04 -5.07 -6.68
N GLU A 274 2.24 -4.31 -5.93
CA GLU A 274 0.79 -4.18 -6.13
C GLU A 274 0.47 -3.79 -7.57
N PHE A 275 1.11 -2.74 -8.09
CA PHE A 275 0.85 -2.28 -9.44
C PHE A 275 1.14 -3.35 -10.51
N GLN A 276 2.26 -4.06 -10.37
CA GLN A 276 2.61 -5.16 -11.26
C GLN A 276 1.66 -6.36 -11.13
N LEU A 277 1.21 -6.67 -9.92
CA LEU A 277 0.24 -7.72 -9.66
C LEU A 277 -1.12 -7.36 -10.26
N GLU A 278 -1.61 -6.15 -10.05
CA GLU A 278 -2.89 -5.67 -10.60
C GLU A 278 -2.94 -5.77 -12.12
N GLN A 279 -1.89 -5.31 -12.81
CA GLN A 279 -1.79 -5.47 -14.27
C GLN A 279 -1.82 -6.94 -14.70
N HIS A 280 -1.15 -7.81 -13.95
CA HIS A 280 -1.18 -9.24 -14.25
C HIS A 280 -2.53 -9.88 -13.95
N LEU A 281 -3.26 -9.40 -12.95
CA LEU A 281 -4.59 -9.88 -12.54
C LEU A 281 -5.70 -9.41 -13.48
N ASP A 282 -5.48 -8.34 -14.25
CA ASP A 282 -6.45 -7.84 -15.20
C ASP A 282 -6.87 -8.92 -16.22
N GLY A 283 -8.19 -9.02 -16.44
CA GLY A 283 -8.80 -10.06 -17.27
C GLY A 283 -8.71 -11.50 -16.73
N LYS A 284 -8.15 -11.74 -15.53
CA LYS A 284 -8.03 -13.07 -14.91
C LYS A 284 -8.98 -13.24 -13.73
N ASN A 285 -9.16 -14.50 -13.31
CA ASN A 285 -9.85 -14.77 -12.05
C ASN A 285 -8.94 -14.43 -10.87
N PHE A 286 -9.27 -13.36 -10.15
CA PHE A 286 -8.52 -12.86 -9.01
C PHE A 286 -8.17 -13.95 -7.99
N ALA A 287 -9.18 -14.68 -7.52
CA ALA A 287 -9.01 -15.69 -6.48
C ALA A 287 -8.06 -16.83 -6.88
N THR A 288 -8.17 -17.30 -8.12
CA THR A 288 -7.32 -18.37 -8.66
C THR A 288 -5.87 -17.93 -8.72
N GLU A 289 -5.62 -16.72 -9.23
CA GLU A 289 -4.27 -16.17 -9.31
C GLU A 289 -3.70 -15.82 -7.93
N ALA A 290 -4.51 -15.26 -7.03
CA ALA A 290 -4.11 -15.01 -5.65
C ALA A 290 -3.67 -16.30 -4.95
N ASP A 291 -4.48 -17.38 -5.00
CA ASP A 291 -4.10 -18.66 -4.42
C ASP A 291 -2.81 -19.21 -5.08
N ARG A 292 -2.68 -19.14 -6.40
CA ARG A 292 -1.47 -19.60 -7.11
C ARG A 292 -0.22 -18.84 -6.66
N ILE A 293 -0.30 -17.52 -6.60
CA ILE A 293 0.82 -16.62 -6.33
C ILE A 293 1.25 -16.72 -4.86
N TYR A 294 0.30 -16.68 -3.92
CA TYR A 294 0.61 -16.65 -2.50
C TYR A 294 0.85 -18.03 -1.88
N SER A 295 0.68 -19.11 -2.64
CA SER A 295 1.05 -20.47 -2.23
C SER A 295 2.50 -20.86 -2.59
N THR A 296 3.27 -20.00 -3.28
CA THR A 296 4.65 -20.32 -3.70
C THR A 296 5.64 -20.35 -2.54
N GLY A 297 5.28 -19.76 -1.40
CA GLY A 297 6.12 -19.62 -0.22
C GLY A 297 7.19 -18.53 -0.32
N ARG A 298 8.00 -18.45 0.72
CA ARG A 298 9.00 -17.41 0.97
C ARG A 298 10.25 -17.58 0.10
N LEU A 299 10.14 -17.18 -1.16
CA LEU A 299 11.26 -17.12 -2.11
C LEU A 299 12.03 -15.81 -2.00
N ILE A 300 13.16 -15.69 -2.72
CA ILE A 300 13.81 -14.38 -2.89
C ILE A 300 12.89 -13.45 -3.71
N PRO A 301 12.84 -12.13 -3.42
CA PRO A 301 11.86 -11.20 -4.01
C PRO A 301 11.72 -11.27 -5.53
N GLN A 302 12.84 -11.27 -6.26
CA GLN A 302 12.82 -11.28 -7.73
C GLN A 302 12.33 -12.60 -8.31
N LEU A 303 12.72 -13.73 -7.72
CA LEU A 303 12.23 -15.05 -8.13
C LEU A 303 10.73 -15.17 -7.84
N TRP A 304 10.28 -14.65 -6.69
CA TRP A 304 8.86 -14.63 -6.35
C TRP A 304 8.07 -13.85 -7.40
N MET A 305 8.49 -12.64 -7.75
CA MET A 305 7.82 -11.85 -8.80
C MET A 305 7.85 -12.51 -10.16
N LYS A 306 8.98 -13.11 -10.54
CA LYS A 306 9.08 -13.84 -11.81
C LYS A 306 8.09 -15.01 -11.88
N ASN A 307 7.89 -15.71 -10.77
CA ASN A 307 6.90 -16.79 -10.69
C ASN A 307 5.46 -16.25 -10.63
N ALA A 308 5.26 -15.07 -10.02
CA ALA A 308 3.96 -14.45 -9.87
C ALA A 308 3.45 -13.86 -11.19
N VAL A 309 4.25 -13.02 -11.85
CA VAL A 309 3.85 -12.20 -12.99
C VAL A 309 4.73 -12.36 -14.24
N GLY A 310 5.73 -13.24 -14.20
CA GLY A 310 6.64 -13.49 -15.33
C GLY A 310 7.79 -12.50 -15.47
N ALA A 311 7.91 -11.51 -14.58
CA ALA A 311 8.92 -10.46 -14.63
C ALA A 311 9.47 -10.13 -13.22
N GLU A 312 10.64 -9.50 -13.18
CA GLU A 312 11.21 -8.95 -11.94
C GLU A 312 10.47 -7.68 -11.49
N ILE A 313 10.69 -7.27 -10.24
CA ILE A 313 10.21 -5.99 -9.71
C ILE A 313 10.83 -4.86 -10.54
N SER A 314 9.99 -3.96 -11.06
CA SER A 314 10.40 -2.86 -11.93
C SER A 314 9.49 -1.66 -11.79
N ASN A 315 10.04 -0.46 -12.01
CA ASN A 315 9.27 0.78 -12.11
C ASN A 315 8.52 0.90 -13.43
N LYS A 316 8.97 0.19 -14.48
CA LYS A 316 8.50 0.35 -15.85
C LYS A 316 6.97 0.28 -15.98
N PRO A 317 6.27 -0.70 -15.39
CA PRO A 317 4.81 -0.79 -15.49
C PRO A 317 4.07 0.45 -14.96
N MET A 318 4.54 1.00 -13.85
CA MET A 318 3.95 2.21 -13.26
C MET A 318 4.27 3.45 -14.09
N LEU A 319 5.51 3.59 -14.56
CA LEU A 319 5.92 4.71 -15.41
C LEU A 319 5.16 4.76 -16.74
N GLU A 320 4.95 3.60 -17.39
CA GLU A 320 4.17 3.49 -18.63
C GLU A 320 2.70 3.87 -18.39
N ALA A 321 2.12 3.43 -17.28
CA ALA A 321 0.73 3.77 -16.94
C ALA A 321 0.56 5.26 -16.60
N VAL A 322 1.54 5.87 -15.93
CA VAL A 322 1.55 7.31 -15.64
C VAL A 322 1.67 8.11 -16.94
N GLU A 323 2.50 7.67 -17.87
CA GLU A 323 2.62 8.31 -19.19
C GLU A 323 1.29 8.30 -19.95
N ASP A 324 0.60 7.14 -20.02
CA ASP A 324 -0.74 7.08 -20.63
C ASP A 324 -1.74 7.95 -19.87
N ALA A 325 -1.75 7.89 -18.53
CA ALA A 325 -2.63 8.71 -17.70
C ALA A 325 -2.44 10.20 -18.00
N LEU A 326 -1.21 10.71 -18.01
CA LEU A 326 -0.88 12.11 -18.33
C LEU A 326 -1.35 12.55 -19.72
N VAL A 327 -1.44 11.63 -20.69
CA VAL A 327 -1.99 11.91 -22.02
C VAL A 327 -3.51 11.95 -22.01
N LYS A 328 -4.16 11.04 -21.28
CA LYS A 328 -5.62 10.83 -21.30
C LYS A 328 -6.40 11.80 -20.42
N ILE A 329 -5.77 12.36 -19.40
CA ILE A 329 -6.43 13.31 -18.50
C ILE A 329 -6.46 14.74 -19.03
N LYS A 330 -5.58 15.09 -19.98
CA LYS A 330 -5.63 16.36 -20.72
C LYS A 330 -6.98 16.52 -21.43
#